data_AF-A0A5K7ZVH5-F1
#
_entry.id   AF-A0A5K7ZVH5-F1
#
_cell.length_a   1.000
_cell.length_b   1.000
_cell.length_c   1.000
_cell.angle_alpha   90.00
_cell.angle_beta   90.00
_cell.angle_gamma   90.00
#
_symmetry.space_group_name_H-M   'P 1'
#
loop_
_entity.id
_entity.type
_entity.pdbx_description
1 polymer ?
#
loop_
_entity_poly.entity_id
_entity_poly.type
_entity_poly.pdbx_seq_one_letter_code
_entity_poly.pdbx_strand_id
1 'polypeptide(L)'
;MVEHLPAPSNLIFYRTEDGHTRVEVRLADETVWMTQAAMAELYQGTKQNISLHLKNIFTEGELPADRVVKEYLTTAADGKRYHTKFYNLQAIIAVGYRVRSPRGVQFRRWATERLEEYLVKGFTMDDERLKQGRNIGSDYFDELLARIRDIRSSEKRFYQKIRDIYALAVDYDPQAEETQAFFSIVQNKLHFAVSGKTAAELISERADATQPDMGLTAWKGAKVRKGDVTVAKNYLNAEEMENLNRIVTMYLDFAEDHAKRHRQIFMRNWREKLDAFLQFNERDILQDAGKVTKAVADRLAFEQYDIFHQQCLKNEARQEALDDDADLKKYLKNEK
;
A
#
# COMPACT_ATOMS: atom_id res chain seq x y z
N MET A 1 18.58 6.10 30.40
CA MET A 1 17.62 4.97 30.28
C MET A 1 18.40 3.76 29.82
N VAL A 2 18.33 2.64 30.55
CA VAL A 2 18.95 1.38 30.09
C VAL A 2 18.00 0.80 29.05
N GLU A 3 18.39 0.81 27.77
CA GLU A 3 17.62 0.13 26.72
C GLU A 3 17.55 -1.36 27.08
N HIS A 4 16.35 -1.86 27.31
CA HIS A 4 16.12 -3.27 27.61
C HIS A 4 16.40 -4.09 26.35
N LEU A 5 17.22 -5.14 26.48
CA LEU A 5 17.49 -6.05 25.37
C LEU A 5 16.18 -6.74 24.93
N PRO A 6 15.72 -6.57 23.67
CA PRO A 6 14.49 -7.23 23.18
C PRO A 6 14.63 -8.74 23.20
N ALA A 7 13.53 -9.47 23.40
CA ALA A 7 13.55 -10.93 23.47
C ALA A 7 14.08 -11.54 22.15
N PRO A 8 14.84 -12.65 22.21
CA PRO A 8 15.33 -13.31 21.02
C PRO A 8 14.19 -13.97 20.24
N SER A 9 14.30 -13.92 18.92
CA SER A 9 13.36 -14.51 17.96
C SER A 9 14.13 -15.34 16.94
N ASN A 10 13.70 -16.58 16.71
CA ASN A 10 14.32 -17.41 15.68
C ASN A 10 13.70 -17.08 14.33
N LEU A 11 14.40 -16.28 13.52
CA LEU A 11 13.98 -15.91 12.18
C LEU A 11 14.84 -16.65 11.15
N ILE A 12 14.18 -17.22 10.14
CA ILE A 12 14.87 -17.69 8.95
C ILE A 12 15.04 -16.48 8.03
N PHE A 13 16.27 -16.05 7.79
CA PHE A 13 16.56 -14.85 7.00
C PHE A 13 16.48 -15.14 5.50
N TYR A 14 17.05 -16.27 5.06
CA TYR A 14 16.87 -16.85 3.75
C TYR A 14 17.09 -18.37 3.86
N ARG A 15 16.38 -19.14 3.02
CA ARG A 15 16.50 -20.60 3.01
C ARG A 15 17.59 -21.00 2.02
N THR A 16 18.49 -21.84 2.49
CA THR A 16 19.59 -22.37 1.69
C THR A 16 19.22 -23.75 1.13
N GLU A 17 19.94 -24.26 0.14
CA GLU A 17 19.67 -25.57 -0.48
C GLU A 17 19.71 -26.73 0.53
N ASP A 18 20.52 -26.60 1.58
CA ASP A 18 20.60 -27.53 2.73
C ASP A 18 19.54 -27.28 3.81
N GLY A 19 18.70 -26.24 3.68
CA GLY A 19 17.55 -25.99 4.55
C GLY A 19 17.87 -25.52 5.98
N HIS A 20 19.14 -25.21 6.29
CA HIS A 20 19.63 -25.10 7.67
C HIS A 20 20.01 -23.70 8.18
N THR A 21 19.85 -22.62 7.42
CA THR A 21 20.20 -21.29 7.95
C THR A 21 19.10 -20.72 8.87
N ARG A 22 19.07 -21.20 10.11
CA ARG A 22 18.36 -20.58 11.23
C ARG A 22 19.37 -19.74 12.00
N VAL A 23 19.12 -18.44 12.11
CA VAL A 23 19.96 -17.54 12.91
C VAL A 23 19.07 -16.87 13.95
N GLU A 24 19.55 -16.81 15.18
CA GLU A 24 18.86 -16.06 16.23
C GLU A 24 18.96 -14.57 15.92
N VAL A 25 17.82 -13.91 15.81
CA VAL A 25 17.76 -12.46 15.61
C VAL A 25 16.87 -11.83 16.68
N ARG A 26 17.00 -10.53 16.89
CA ARG A 26 16.10 -9.80 17.79
C ARG A 26 15.23 -8.87 16.98
N LEU A 27 13.94 -8.85 17.28
CA LEU A 27 12.98 -7.97 16.65
C LEU A 27 12.69 -6.81 17.61
N ALA A 28 12.97 -5.59 17.17
CA ALA A 28 12.66 -4.36 17.90
C ALA A 28 12.57 -3.19 16.93
N ASP A 29 11.67 -2.25 17.21
CA ASP A 29 11.47 -1.04 16.40
C ASP A 29 11.23 -1.38 14.91
N GLU A 30 10.38 -2.38 14.66
CA GLU A 30 10.01 -2.86 13.32
C GLU A 30 11.18 -3.34 12.44
N THR A 31 12.35 -3.59 13.04
CA THR A 31 13.53 -4.07 12.32
C THR A 31 14.20 -5.25 13.03
N VAL A 32 15.13 -5.86 12.31
CA VAL A 32 15.92 -6.99 12.78
C VAL A 32 17.25 -6.48 13.31
N TRP A 33 17.63 -6.92 14.50
CA TRP A 33 18.88 -6.61 15.17
C TRP A 33 19.69 -7.88 15.39
N MET A 34 20.99 -7.84 15.07
CA MET A 34 21.89 -8.95 15.35
C MET A 34 23.31 -8.51 15.72
N THR A 35 24.03 -9.38 16.41
CA THR A 35 25.43 -9.13 16.78
C THR A 35 26.37 -9.45 15.62
N GLN A 36 27.63 -9.00 15.71
CA GLN A 36 28.67 -9.40 14.75
C GLN A 36 28.91 -10.92 14.73
N ALA A 37 28.71 -11.59 15.86
CA ALA A 37 28.85 -13.05 15.94
C ALA A 37 27.73 -13.75 15.16
N ALA A 38 26.49 -13.29 15.30
CA ALA A 38 25.36 -13.81 14.53
C ALA A 38 25.51 -13.53 13.02
N MET A 39 26.02 -12.34 12.63
CA MET A 39 26.37 -12.06 11.23
C MET A 39 27.46 -12.99 10.70
N ALA A 40 28.46 -13.29 11.52
CA ALA A 40 29.53 -14.20 11.14
C ALA A 40 29.00 -15.62 10.90
N GLU A 41 28.06 -16.09 11.73
CA GLU A 41 27.34 -17.35 11.53
C GLU A 41 26.48 -17.33 10.26
N LEU A 42 25.65 -16.31 10.09
CA LEU A 42 24.75 -16.12 8.93
C LEU A 42 25.49 -16.19 7.60
N TYR A 43 26.64 -15.51 7.53
CA TYR A 43 27.44 -15.42 6.31
C TYR A 43 28.61 -16.40 6.28
N GLN A 44 28.74 -17.33 7.24
CA GLN A 44 29.89 -18.24 7.35
C GLN A 44 31.24 -17.50 7.18
N GLY A 45 31.37 -16.37 7.87
CA GLY A 45 32.57 -15.54 7.93
C GLY A 45 33.20 -15.54 9.31
N THR A 46 34.22 -14.72 9.51
CA THR A 46 34.80 -14.48 10.83
C THR A 46 34.27 -13.17 11.42
N LYS A 47 34.16 -13.08 12.75
CA LYS A 47 33.77 -11.84 13.44
C LYS A 47 34.69 -10.67 13.06
N GLN A 48 35.97 -10.94 12.85
CA GLN A 48 36.97 -9.96 12.40
C GLN A 48 36.63 -9.43 11.02
N ASN A 49 36.25 -10.29 10.06
CA ASN A 49 35.85 -9.87 8.73
C ASN A 49 34.57 -9.02 8.74
N ILE A 50 33.57 -9.41 9.53
CA ILE A 50 32.36 -8.61 9.74
C ILE A 50 32.70 -7.24 10.33
N SER A 51 33.58 -7.20 11.32
CA SER A 51 34.03 -5.93 11.94
C SER A 51 34.75 -5.02 10.94
N LEU A 52 35.57 -5.60 10.05
CA LEU A 52 36.24 -4.87 8.99
C LEU A 52 35.23 -4.24 8.01
N HIS A 53 34.25 -5.01 7.54
CA HIS A 53 33.23 -4.50 6.63
C HIS A 53 32.40 -3.39 7.27
N LEU A 54 31.95 -3.55 8.52
CA LEU A 54 31.22 -2.52 9.25
C LEU A 54 32.04 -1.24 9.41
N LYS A 55 33.33 -1.36 9.75
CA LYS A 55 34.22 -0.20 9.85
C LYS A 55 34.30 0.54 8.51
N ASN A 56 34.45 -0.17 7.41
CA ASN A 56 34.54 0.43 6.08
C ASN A 56 33.22 1.13 5.70
N ILE A 57 32.08 0.47 5.90
CA ILE A 57 30.73 1.03 5.65
C ILE A 57 30.55 2.39 6.36
N PHE A 58 30.96 2.48 7.63
CA PHE A 58 30.85 3.73 8.39
C PHE A 58 31.88 4.78 7.97
N THR A 59 33.11 4.35 7.64
CA THR A 59 34.18 5.27 7.21
C THR A 59 33.87 5.87 5.83
N GLU A 60 33.26 5.09 4.94
CA GLU A 60 32.81 5.51 3.61
C GLU A 60 31.54 6.37 3.65
N GLY A 61 30.88 6.49 4.81
CA GLY A 61 29.65 7.27 4.97
C GLY A 61 28.40 6.65 4.34
N GLU A 62 28.43 5.36 3.98
CA GLU A 62 27.28 4.66 3.40
C GLU A 62 26.13 4.54 4.40
N LEU A 63 26.45 4.28 5.68
CA LEU A 63 25.46 4.21 6.76
C LEU A 63 25.89 5.08 7.95
N PRO A 64 24.96 5.85 8.55
CA PRO A 64 25.22 6.58 9.78
C PRO A 64 25.17 5.63 11.00
N ALA A 65 26.28 5.51 11.71
CA ALA A 65 26.45 4.53 12.80
C ALA A 65 25.45 4.72 13.95
N ASP A 66 25.06 5.95 14.25
CA ASP A 66 24.08 6.33 15.27
C ASP A 66 22.66 5.81 14.99
N ARG A 67 22.33 5.52 13.72
CA ARG A 67 21.02 4.98 13.34
C ARG A 67 20.98 3.47 13.25
N VAL A 68 22.12 2.83 12.99
CA VAL A 68 22.18 1.39 12.66
C VAL A 68 22.85 0.54 13.73
N VAL A 69 23.40 1.15 14.79
CA VAL A 69 24.06 0.47 15.90
C VAL A 69 23.38 0.82 17.22
N LYS A 70 23.03 -0.22 18.00
CA LYS A 70 22.58 -0.08 19.40
C LYS A 70 23.49 -0.87 20.32
N GLU A 71 23.68 -0.38 21.54
CA GLU A 71 24.45 -1.07 22.59
C GLU A 71 23.53 -1.54 23.70
N TYR A 72 23.52 -2.85 23.93
CA TYR A 72 22.73 -3.47 24.99
C TYR A 72 23.65 -4.12 26.03
N LEU A 73 23.22 -4.08 27.29
CA LEU A 73 23.83 -4.86 28.37
C LEU A 73 23.39 -6.32 28.26
N THR A 74 24.33 -7.22 28.01
CA THR A 74 24.11 -8.67 27.91
C THR A 74 24.86 -9.39 29.01
N THR A 75 24.20 -10.29 29.74
CA THR A 75 24.88 -11.20 30.67
C THR A 75 25.40 -12.40 29.88
N ALA A 76 26.71 -12.64 29.89
CA ALA A 76 27.28 -13.81 29.24
C ALA A 76 27.20 -15.06 30.14
N ALA A 77 27.57 -16.22 29.60
CA ALA A 77 27.52 -17.51 30.31
C ALA A 77 28.41 -17.56 31.57
N ASP A 78 29.36 -16.63 31.71
CA ASP A 78 30.22 -16.45 32.89
C ASP A 78 29.56 -15.59 33.99
N GLY A 79 28.31 -15.18 33.82
CA GLY A 79 27.56 -14.33 34.76
C GLY A 79 27.93 -12.85 34.71
N LYS A 80 28.90 -12.44 33.88
CA LYS A 80 29.33 -11.04 33.76
C LYS A 80 28.49 -10.29 32.73
N ARG A 81 28.31 -8.99 32.96
CA ARG A 81 27.59 -8.09 32.05
C ARG A 81 28.57 -7.41 31.10
N TYR A 82 28.28 -7.50 29.81
CA TYR A 82 29.06 -6.88 28.74
C TYR A 82 28.16 -5.96 27.92
N HIS A 83 28.73 -4.85 27.45
CA HIS A 83 28.10 -4.03 26.42
C HIS A 83 28.33 -4.70 25.07
N THR A 84 27.24 -5.15 24.44
CA THR A 84 27.27 -5.80 23.14
C THR A 84 26.58 -4.92 22.11
N LYS A 85 27.27 -4.71 20.98
CA LYS A 85 26.73 -3.98 19.83
C LYS A 85 25.81 -4.85 18.99
N PHE A 86 24.65 -4.31 18.66
CA PHE A 86 23.67 -4.87 17.74
C PHE A 86 23.55 -3.97 16.52
N TYR A 87 23.37 -4.60 15.37
CA TYR A 87 23.33 -3.96 14.06
C TYR A 87 21.98 -4.26 13.40
N ASN A 88 21.35 -3.22 12.84
CA ASN A 88 20.02 -3.34 12.24
C ASN A 88 20.07 -3.95 10.82
N LEU A 89 18.89 -4.14 10.22
CA LEU A 89 18.73 -4.74 8.89
C LEU A 89 19.59 -4.08 7.80
N GLN A 90 19.76 -2.76 7.82
CA GLN A 90 20.55 -2.05 6.81
C GLN A 90 22.03 -2.44 6.88
N ALA A 91 22.59 -2.46 8.09
CA ALA A 91 23.97 -2.89 8.31
C ALA A 91 24.17 -4.38 7.96
N ILE A 92 23.21 -5.24 8.30
CA ILE A 92 23.24 -6.66 7.95
C ILE A 92 23.31 -6.84 6.42
N ILE A 93 22.42 -6.18 5.68
CA ILE A 93 22.38 -6.25 4.21
C ILE A 93 23.69 -5.73 3.61
N ALA A 94 24.16 -4.56 4.04
CA ALA A 94 25.39 -3.94 3.53
C ALA A 94 26.63 -4.82 3.73
N VAL A 95 26.70 -5.54 4.86
CA VAL A 95 27.74 -6.55 5.11
C VAL A 95 27.55 -7.77 4.21
N GLY A 96 26.33 -8.29 4.06
CA GLY A 96 26.02 -9.45 3.21
C GLY A 96 26.44 -9.26 1.74
N TYR A 97 26.35 -8.04 1.22
CA TYR A 97 26.86 -7.72 -0.12
C TYR A 97 28.38 -7.72 -0.23
N ARG A 98 29.11 -7.50 0.87
CA ARG A 98 30.58 -7.38 0.90
C ARG A 98 31.28 -8.68 1.31
N VAL A 99 30.61 -9.56 2.05
CA VAL A 99 31.19 -10.83 2.47
C VAL A 99 31.39 -11.76 1.26
N ARG A 100 32.63 -12.22 1.10
CA ARG A 100 33.04 -13.21 0.09
C ARG A 100 33.01 -14.61 0.72
N SER A 101 31.82 -15.20 0.79
CA SER A 101 31.61 -16.58 1.25
C SER A 101 30.52 -17.27 0.42
N PRO A 102 30.44 -18.62 0.44
CA PRO A 102 29.33 -19.33 -0.20
C PRO A 102 27.95 -18.83 0.28
N ARG A 103 27.79 -18.56 1.58
CA ARG A 103 26.56 -17.98 2.15
C ARG A 103 26.32 -16.54 1.70
N GLY A 104 27.37 -15.72 1.60
CA GLY A 104 27.26 -14.37 1.03
C GLY A 104 26.78 -14.39 -0.43
N VAL A 105 27.25 -15.36 -1.23
CA VAL A 105 26.76 -15.57 -2.61
C VAL A 105 25.28 -15.97 -2.61
N GLN A 106 24.88 -16.92 -1.76
CA GLN A 106 23.48 -17.36 -1.64
C GLN A 106 22.57 -16.21 -1.20
N PHE A 107 22.98 -15.43 -0.19
CA PHE A 107 22.26 -14.25 0.26
C PHE A 107 22.04 -13.24 -0.87
N ARG A 108 23.08 -12.95 -1.67
CA ARG A 108 22.96 -12.03 -2.81
C ARG A 108 22.01 -12.56 -3.88
N ARG A 109 22.09 -13.85 -4.21
CA ARG A 109 21.13 -14.49 -5.15
C ARG A 109 19.70 -14.36 -4.65
N TRP A 110 19.46 -14.73 -3.39
CA TRP A 110 18.15 -14.59 -2.76
C TRP A 110 17.64 -13.14 -2.78
N ALA A 111 18.49 -12.17 -2.41
CA ALA A 111 18.12 -10.76 -2.40
C ALA A 111 17.79 -10.26 -3.81
N THR A 112 18.59 -10.63 -4.82
CA THR A 112 18.34 -10.34 -6.23
C THR A 112 17.01 -10.93 -6.68
N GLU A 113 16.73 -12.21 -6.39
CA GLU A 113 15.44 -12.84 -6.73
C GLU A 113 14.24 -12.11 -6.12
N ARG A 114 14.32 -11.69 -4.85
CA ARG A 114 13.23 -10.95 -4.19
C ARG A 114 13.04 -9.56 -4.81
N LEU A 115 14.13 -8.89 -5.15
CA LEU A 115 14.08 -7.58 -5.83
C LEU A 115 13.54 -7.70 -7.25
N GLU A 116 13.99 -8.68 -8.02
CA GLU A 116 13.48 -8.97 -9.38
C GLU A 116 11.99 -9.30 -9.34
N GLU A 117 11.57 -10.15 -8.40
CA GLU A 117 10.17 -10.47 -8.19
C GLU A 117 9.34 -9.22 -7.88
N TYR A 118 9.81 -8.37 -6.98
CA TYR A 118 9.14 -7.10 -6.67
C TYR A 118 9.06 -6.18 -7.88
N LEU A 119 10.15 -6.02 -8.65
CA LEU A 119 10.18 -5.16 -9.82
C LEU A 119 9.27 -5.65 -10.95
N VAL A 120 9.13 -6.97 -11.13
CA VAL A 120 8.30 -7.57 -12.19
C VAL A 120 6.84 -7.68 -11.77
N LYS A 121 6.56 -8.17 -10.56
CA LYS A 121 5.20 -8.47 -10.08
C LYS A 121 4.57 -7.32 -9.28
N GLY A 122 5.38 -6.43 -8.71
CA GLY A 122 4.95 -5.37 -7.79
C GLY A 122 4.85 -5.80 -6.33
N PHE A 123 5.18 -7.05 -5.98
CA PHE A 123 5.16 -7.57 -4.60
C PHE A 123 6.15 -8.73 -4.43
N THR A 124 6.58 -8.98 -3.18
CA THR A 124 7.26 -10.22 -2.77
C THR A 124 6.63 -10.69 -1.46
N MET A 125 6.55 -12.01 -1.24
CA MET A 125 5.79 -12.58 -0.12
C MET A 125 6.46 -13.84 0.41
N ASP A 126 6.39 -14.04 1.72
CA ASP A 126 6.75 -15.30 2.39
C ASP A 126 5.46 -16.04 2.79
N ASP A 127 4.92 -16.82 1.85
CA ASP A 127 3.63 -17.50 2.01
C ASP A 127 3.61 -18.45 3.22
N GLU A 128 4.71 -19.18 3.45
CA GLU A 128 4.79 -20.16 4.54
C GLU A 128 4.78 -19.46 5.90
N ARG A 129 5.48 -18.33 6.01
CA ARG A 129 5.44 -17.52 7.22
C ARG A 129 4.05 -16.95 7.50
N LEU A 130 3.40 -16.40 6.46
CA LEU A 130 2.05 -15.84 6.58
C LEU A 130 1.03 -16.92 6.99
N LYS A 131 1.11 -18.13 6.43
CA LYS A 131 0.24 -19.28 6.80
C LYS A 131 0.45 -19.74 8.23
N GLN A 132 1.68 -19.71 8.74
CA GLN A 132 1.99 -20.20 10.08
C GLN A 132 1.54 -19.24 11.19
N GLY A 133 1.07 -18.03 10.86
CA GLY A 133 0.66 -17.01 11.83
C GLY A 133 1.81 -16.54 12.73
N ARG A 134 3.06 -16.92 12.43
CA ARG A 134 4.29 -16.48 13.10
C ARG A 134 4.75 -15.14 12.53
N ASN A 135 3.80 -14.21 12.48
CA ASN A 135 4.03 -12.87 11.98
C ASN A 135 4.65 -12.00 13.08
N ILE A 136 5.38 -10.97 12.64
CA ILE A 136 6.07 -9.97 13.48
C ILE A 136 5.07 -8.97 14.12
N GLY A 137 3.77 -9.23 14.01
CA GLY A 137 2.69 -8.43 14.57
C GLY A 137 1.37 -9.05 14.14
N SER A 138 0.32 -8.92 14.96
CA SER A 138 -1.02 -9.41 14.63
C SER A 138 -1.60 -8.69 13.41
N ASP A 139 -1.13 -7.49 13.08
CA ASP A 139 -1.88 -6.56 12.24
C ASP A 139 -1.44 -6.55 10.77
N TYR A 140 -0.24 -7.08 10.43
CA TYR A 140 0.28 -7.00 9.06
C TYR A 140 -0.48 -7.84 8.04
N PHE A 141 -1.10 -8.95 8.46
CA PHE A 141 -1.91 -9.77 7.56
C PHE A 141 -3.22 -9.07 7.23
N ASP A 142 -3.87 -8.46 8.22
CA ASP A 142 -5.08 -7.67 8.02
C ASP A 142 -4.80 -6.42 7.18
N GLU A 143 -3.64 -5.77 7.41
CA GLU A 143 -3.18 -4.67 6.57
C GLU A 143 -2.97 -5.11 5.10
N LEU A 144 -2.33 -6.27 4.88
CA LEU A 144 -2.16 -6.84 3.54
C LEU A 144 -3.52 -7.10 2.87
N LEU A 145 -4.48 -7.68 3.60
CA LEU A 145 -5.83 -7.90 3.10
C LEU A 145 -6.53 -6.58 2.75
N ALA A 146 -6.39 -5.55 3.59
CA ALA A 146 -6.95 -4.23 3.31
C ALA A 146 -6.33 -3.61 2.05
N ARG A 147 -5.01 -3.68 1.87
CA ARG A 147 -4.31 -3.23 0.67
C ARG A 147 -4.77 -3.99 -0.58
N ILE A 148 -4.93 -5.32 -0.50
CA ILE A 148 -5.45 -6.13 -1.61
C ILE A 148 -6.89 -5.72 -1.97
N ARG A 149 -7.75 -5.50 -0.98
CA ARG A 149 -9.14 -5.06 -1.21
C ARG A 149 -9.19 -3.69 -1.87
N ASP A 150 -8.35 -2.74 -1.46
CA ASP A 150 -8.28 -1.43 -2.11
C ASP A 150 -7.74 -1.50 -3.56
N ILE A 151 -6.72 -2.33 -3.80
CA ILE A 151 -6.22 -2.58 -5.16
C ILE A 151 -7.32 -3.20 -6.03
N ARG A 152 -8.09 -4.16 -5.50
CA ARG A 152 -9.19 -4.84 -6.20
C ARG A 152 -10.37 -3.91 -6.47
N SER A 153 -10.67 -2.99 -5.54
CA SER A 153 -11.72 -1.98 -5.69
C SER A 153 -11.31 -0.76 -6.49
N SER A 154 -10.03 -0.63 -6.84
CA SER A 154 -9.61 0.41 -7.78
C SER A 154 -10.46 0.30 -9.04
N GLU A 155 -11.10 1.39 -9.46
CA GLU A 155 -12.12 1.36 -10.52
C GLU A 155 -11.62 0.61 -11.76
N LYS A 156 -10.37 0.87 -12.16
CA LYS A 156 -9.74 0.17 -13.29
C LYS A 156 -9.71 -1.36 -13.13
N ARG A 157 -9.30 -1.88 -11.97
CA ARG A 157 -9.21 -3.33 -11.73
C ARG A 157 -10.58 -3.95 -11.55
N PHE A 158 -11.47 -3.26 -10.83
CA PHE A 158 -12.86 -3.68 -10.66
C PHE A 158 -13.55 -3.82 -12.02
N TYR A 159 -13.58 -2.75 -12.84
CA TYR A 159 -14.24 -2.79 -14.14
C TYR A 159 -13.58 -3.76 -15.10
N GLN A 160 -12.24 -3.89 -15.06
CA GLN A 160 -11.56 -4.91 -15.85
C GLN A 160 -12.07 -6.31 -15.49
N LYS A 161 -12.13 -6.65 -14.20
CA LYS A 161 -12.58 -7.97 -13.75
C LYS A 161 -14.06 -8.23 -14.02
N ILE A 162 -14.91 -7.26 -13.75
CA ILE A 162 -16.33 -7.31 -14.07
C ILE A 162 -16.54 -7.53 -15.57
N ARG A 163 -15.80 -6.79 -16.40
CA ARG A 163 -15.84 -6.98 -17.86
C ARG A 163 -15.36 -8.37 -18.27
N ASP A 164 -14.27 -8.88 -17.69
CA ASP A 164 -13.76 -10.21 -17.99
C ASP A 164 -14.79 -11.31 -17.63
N ILE A 165 -15.54 -11.12 -16.54
CA ILE A 165 -16.61 -12.03 -16.12
C ILE A 165 -17.81 -11.95 -17.05
N TYR A 166 -18.26 -10.74 -17.39
CA TYR A 166 -19.43 -10.54 -18.23
C TYR A 166 -19.20 -10.80 -19.70
N ALA A 167 -17.95 -10.74 -20.17
CA ALA A 167 -17.58 -11.21 -21.49
C ALA A 167 -17.87 -12.70 -21.71
N LEU A 168 -18.14 -13.46 -20.64
CA LEU A 168 -18.59 -14.85 -20.71
C LEU A 168 -20.12 -14.98 -20.92
N ALA A 169 -20.87 -13.87 -20.85
CA ALA A 169 -22.30 -13.88 -21.14
C ALA A 169 -22.54 -14.09 -22.64
N VAL A 170 -23.62 -14.78 -22.98
CA VAL A 170 -23.93 -15.20 -24.36
C VAL A 170 -24.20 -13.99 -25.27
N ASP A 171 -24.82 -12.97 -24.73
CA ASP A 171 -25.26 -11.73 -25.40
C ASP A 171 -24.32 -10.55 -25.12
N TYR A 172 -23.09 -10.79 -24.65
CA TYR A 172 -22.12 -9.73 -24.43
C TYR A 172 -21.59 -9.16 -25.75
N ASP A 173 -21.86 -7.88 -25.98
CA ASP A 173 -21.22 -7.08 -27.01
C ASP A 173 -20.62 -5.81 -26.37
N PRO A 174 -19.29 -5.58 -26.45
CA PRO A 174 -18.66 -4.38 -25.89
C PRO A 174 -19.13 -3.07 -26.53
N GLN A 175 -19.69 -3.10 -27.74
CA GLN A 175 -20.18 -1.91 -28.45
C GLN A 175 -21.68 -1.67 -28.24
N ALA A 176 -22.42 -2.64 -27.68
CA ALA A 176 -23.84 -2.50 -27.45
C ALA A 176 -24.16 -1.47 -26.36
N GLU A 177 -25.21 -0.69 -26.57
CA GLU A 177 -25.69 0.32 -25.63
C GLU A 177 -26.13 -0.33 -24.31
N GLU A 178 -26.72 -1.52 -24.37
CA GLU A 178 -27.13 -2.30 -23.21
C GLU A 178 -25.97 -2.69 -22.30
N THR A 179 -24.78 -2.93 -22.87
CA THR A 179 -23.56 -3.24 -22.12
C THR A 179 -23.04 -2.00 -21.41
N GLN A 180 -22.98 -0.86 -22.10
CA GLN A 180 -22.54 0.41 -21.49
C GLN A 180 -23.49 0.88 -20.38
N ALA A 181 -24.81 0.79 -20.63
CA ALA A 181 -25.84 1.06 -19.64
C ALA A 181 -25.69 0.14 -18.43
N PHE A 182 -25.37 -1.14 -18.65
CA PHE A 182 -25.19 -2.09 -17.57
C PHE A 182 -24.03 -1.71 -16.64
N PHE A 183 -22.84 -1.40 -17.16
CA PHE A 183 -21.71 -0.97 -16.32
C PHE A 183 -22.03 0.28 -15.50
N SER A 184 -22.76 1.23 -16.10
CA SER A 184 -23.23 2.44 -15.41
C SER A 184 -24.21 2.10 -14.28
N ILE A 185 -25.12 1.16 -14.51
CA ILE A 185 -26.05 0.66 -13.48
C ILE A 185 -25.28 -0.03 -12.34
N VAL A 186 -24.32 -0.90 -12.64
CA VAL A 186 -23.50 -1.57 -11.61
C VAL A 186 -22.74 -0.53 -10.77
N GLN A 187 -22.11 0.46 -11.42
CA GLN A 187 -21.41 1.54 -10.73
C GLN A 187 -22.31 2.30 -9.76
N ASN A 188 -23.46 2.76 -10.25
CA ASN A 188 -24.39 3.55 -9.46
C ASN A 188 -24.99 2.74 -8.31
N LYS A 189 -25.35 1.47 -8.53
CA LYS A 189 -25.86 0.61 -7.46
C LYS A 189 -24.84 0.38 -6.36
N LEU A 190 -23.56 0.19 -6.70
CA LEU A 190 -22.50 0.00 -5.70
C LEU A 190 -22.18 1.28 -4.92
N HIS A 191 -22.16 2.44 -5.58
CA HIS A 191 -22.00 3.73 -4.89
C HIS A 191 -23.20 4.02 -3.98
N PHE A 192 -24.41 3.72 -4.44
CA PHE A 192 -25.63 3.91 -3.69
C PHE A 192 -25.67 2.99 -2.45
N ALA A 193 -25.28 1.73 -2.59
CA ALA A 193 -25.25 0.76 -1.49
C ALA A 193 -24.32 1.15 -0.32
N VAL A 194 -23.38 2.08 -0.53
CA VAL A 194 -22.43 2.53 0.50
C VAL A 194 -22.64 3.97 0.94
N SER A 195 -23.15 4.85 0.06
CA SER A 195 -23.28 6.30 0.32
C SER A 195 -24.71 6.83 0.25
N GLY A 196 -25.67 6.00 -0.16
CA GLY A 196 -27.05 6.41 -0.44
C GLY A 196 -27.19 7.31 -1.68
N LYS A 197 -26.14 7.44 -2.50
CA LYS A 197 -26.05 8.34 -3.65
C LYS A 197 -25.48 7.64 -4.86
N THR A 198 -25.94 8.02 -6.05
CA THR A 198 -25.28 7.64 -7.30
C THR A 198 -23.91 8.32 -7.41
N ALA A 199 -23.06 7.84 -8.31
CA ALA A 199 -21.73 8.43 -8.53
C ALA A 199 -21.82 9.91 -8.93
N ALA A 200 -22.81 10.28 -9.75
CA ALA A 200 -23.03 11.66 -10.19
C ALA A 200 -23.52 12.56 -9.05
N GLU A 201 -24.48 12.09 -8.24
CA GLU A 201 -24.97 12.84 -7.07
C GLU A 201 -23.85 13.08 -6.07
N LEU A 202 -23.05 12.04 -5.79
CA LEU A 202 -21.92 12.13 -4.87
C LEU A 202 -20.93 13.23 -5.28
N ILE A 203 -20.53 13.25 -6.55
CA ILE A 203 -19.63 14.28 -7.10
C ILE A 203 -20.30 15.65 -7.01
N SER A 204 -21.55 15.77 -7.46
CA SER A 204 -22.24 17.07 -7.50
C SER A 204 -22.45 17.71 -6.14
N GLU A 205 -22.58 16.89 -5.08
CA GLU A 205 -22.83 17.36 -3.73
C GLU A 205 -21.55 17.60 -2.94
N ARG A 206 -20.49 16.82 -3.18
CA ARG A 206 -19.25 16.86 -2.40
C ARG A 206 -18.12 17.67 -3.03
N ALA A 207 -18.18 17.94 -4.34
CA ALA A 207 -17.23 18.82 -4.99
C ALA A 207 -17.47 20.26 -4.54
N ASP A 208 -16.60 20.79 -3.67
CA ASP A 208 -16.75 22.13 -3.10
C ASP A 208 -15.39 22.81 -2.94
N ALA A 209 -15.14 23.85 -3.73
CA ALA A 209 -13.88 24.61 -3.73
C ALA A 209 -13.56 25.29 -2.39
N THR A 210 -14.53 25.44 -1.50
CA THR A 210 -14.33 26.04 -0.17
C THR A 210 -13.79 25.04 0.85
N GLN A 211 -13.91 23.75 0.59
CA GLN A 211 -13.36 22.70 1.43
C GLN A 211 -11.87 22.45 1.11
N PRO A 212 -11.08 21.95 2.08
CA PRO A 212 -9.74 21.45 1.81
C PRO A 212 -9.77 20.43 0.68
N ASP A 213 -8.87 20.58 -0.29
CA ASP A 213 -8.73 19.69 -1.45
C ASP A 213 -10.05 19.42 -2.20
N MET A 214 -10.95 20.41 -2.20
CA MET A 214 -12.29 20.35 -2.79
C MET A 214 -13.24 19.29 -2.21
N GLY A 215 -12.96 18.79 -1.00
CA GLY A 215 -13.72 17.70 -0.40
C GLY A 215 -13.30 16.30 -0.89
N LEU A 216 -12.22 16.19 -1.68
CA LEU A 216 -11.64 14.90 -2.00
C LEU A 216 -10.97 14.30 -0.75
N THR A 217 -11.05 12.98 -0.63
CA THR A 217 -10.39 12.18 0.41
C THR A 217 -9.23 11.37 -0.14
N ALA A 218 -9.15 11.19 -1.47
CA ALA A 218 -8.07 10.49 -2.16
C ALA A 218 -7.87 11.03 -3.58
N TRP A 219 -6.62 11.15 -4.05
CA TRP A 219 -6.28 11.51 -5.43
C TRP A 219 -4.88 11.01 -5.80
N LYS A 220 -4.53 11.10 -7.10
CA LYS A 220 -3.22 10.65 -7.58
C LYS A 220 -2.19 11.79 -7.61
N GLY A 221 -1.12 11.61 -6.86
CA GLY A 221 0.05 12.50 -6.86
C GLY A 221 -0.03 13.56 -5.75
N ALA A 222 0.80 14.60 -5.86
CA ALA A 222 0.99 15.57 -4.78
C ALA A 222 -0.10 16.66 -4.69
N LYS A 223 -0.86 16.90 -5.76
CA LYS A 223 -1.89 17.95 -5.85
C LYS A 223 -3.11 17.42 -6.58
N VAL A 224 -4.29 17.93 -6.24
CA VAL A 224 -5.56 17.60 -6.91
C VAL A 224 -5.52 18.03 -8.38
N ARG A 225 -5.85 17.11 -9.30
CA ARG A 225 -5.92 17.38 -10.74
C ARG A 225 -7.36 17.40 -11.22
N LYS A 226 -7.58 18.04 -12.35
CA LYS A 226 -8.91 18.09 -13.01
C LYS A 226 -9.49 16.70 -13.30
N GLY A 227 -8.65 15.69 -13.51
CA GLY A 227 -9.12 14.30 -13.69
C GLY A 227 -9.57 13.62 -12.40
N ASP A 228 -9.16 14.11 -11.23
CA ASP A 228 -9.50 13.51 -9.93
C ASP A 228 -10.91 13.91 -9.48
N VAL A 229 -11.36 15.11 -9.86
CA VAL A 229 -12.65 15.68 -9.39
C VAL A 229 -13.87 15.03 -10.03
N THR A 230 -13.70 14.22 -11.09
CA THR A 230 -14.77 13.49 -11.77
C THR A 230 -14.87 12.02 -11.33
N VAL A 231 -14.03 11.59 -10.39
CA VAL A 231 -14.02 10.21 -9.86
C VAL A 231 -14.80 10.19 -8.56
N ALA A 232 -15.97 9.55 -8.55
CA ALA A 232 -16.85 9.53 -7.37
C ALA A 232 -16.20 8.86 -6.15
N LYS A 233 -15.40 7.80 -6.37
CA LYS A 233 -14.61 7.12 -5.32
C LYS A 233 -13.75 8.10 -4.51
N ASN A 234 -13.23 9.15 -5.13
CA ASN A 234 -12.35 10.13 -4.49
C ASN A 234 -13.05 11.03 -3.46
N TYR A 235 -14.39 11.02 -3.43
CA TYR A 235 -15.18 11.79 -2.46
C TYR A 235 -15.74 10.93 -1.33
N LEU A 236 -15.48 9.61 -1.32
CA LEU A 236 -15.98 8.72 -0.27
C LEU A 236 -15.20 8.93 1.02
N ASN A 237 -15.89 8.98 2.15
CA ASN A 237 -15.22 9.00 3.45
C ASN A 237 -14.61 7.62 3.78
N ALA A 238 -13.83 7.53 4.86
CA ALA A 238 -13.13 6.30 5.22
C ALA A 238 -14.06 5.08 5.41
N GLU A 239 -15.23 5.28 6.03
CA GLU A 239 -16.22 4.21 6.28
C GLU A 239 -16.90 3.77 4.99
N GLU A 240 -17.32 4.71 4.14
CA GLU A 240 -17.92 4.41 2.84
C GLU A 240 -16.93 3.71 1.91
N MET A 241 -15.67 4.13 1.95
CA MET A 241 -14.58 3.56 1.17
C MET A 241 -14.27 2.13 1.62
N GLU A 242 -14.23 1.87 2.93
CA GLU A 242 -14.07 0.52 3.47
C GLU A 242 -15.26 -0.38 3.07
N ASN A 243 -16.49 0.12 3.21
CA ASN A 243 -17.69 -0.58 2.80
C ASN A 243 -17.71 -0.89 1.30
N LEU A 244 -17.28 0.06 0.46
CA LEU A 244 -17.15 -0.12 -0.98
C LEU A 244 -16.13 -1.22 -1.30
N ASN A 245 -14.96 -1.18 -0.66
CA ASN A 245 -13.92 -2.18 -0.83
C ASN A 245 -14.41 -3.58 -0.47
N ARG A 246 -15.18 -3.72 0.62
CA ARG A 246 -15.77 -4.98 1.07
C ARG A 246 -16.82 -5.50 0.07
N ILE A 247 -17.81 -4.68 -0.28
CA ILE A 247 -18.92 -5.12 -1.14
C ILE A 247 -18.45 -5.45 -2.56
N VAL A 248 -17.52 -4.67 -3.11
CA VAL A 248 -16.91 -4.94 -4.41
C VAL A 248 -16.17 -6.27 -4.42
N THR A 249 -15.39 -6.55 -3.37
CA THR A 249 -14.65 -7.82 -3.24
C THR A 249 -15.63 -9.00 -3.19
N MET A 250 -16.65 -8.92 -2.35
CA MET A 250 -17.68 -9.95 -2.22
C MET A 250 -18.44 -10.18 -3.54
N TYR A 251 -18.79 -9.09 -4.23
CA TYR A 251 -19.51 -9.18 -5.51
C TYR A 251 -18.65 -9.83 -6.59
N LEU A 252 -17.36 -9.48 -6.67
CA LEU A 252 -16.44 -10.11 -7.61
C LEU A 252 -16.27 -11.60 -7.33
N ASP A 253 -16.13 -12.02 -6.06
CA ASP A 253 -16.03 -13.43 -5.71
C ASP A 253 -17.30 -14.20 -6.07
N PHE A 254 -18.47 -13.61 -5.78
CA PHE A 254 -19.76 -14.13 -6.20
C PHE A 254 -19.87 -14.28 -7.72
N ALA A 255 -19.49 -13.25 -8.47
CA ALA A 255 -19.58 -13.26 -9.92
C ALA A 255 -18.57 -14.25 -10.56
N GLU A 256 -17.35 -14.36 -10.02
CA GLU A 256 -16.36 -15.35 -10.48
C GLU A 256 -16.82 -16.79 -10.24
N ASP A 257 -17.39 -17.10 -9.07
CA ASP A 257 -17.95 -18.44 -8.79
C ASP A 257 -19.10 -18.78 -9.75
N HIS A 258 -20.01 -17.82 -9.99
CA HIS A 258 -21.11 -18.00 -10.94
C HIS A 258 -20.62 -18.27 -12.37
N ALA A 259 -19.59 -17.54 -12.82
CA ALA A 259 -18.99 -17.73 -14.13
C ALA A 259 -18.27 -19.09 -14.27
N LYS A 260 -17.53 -19.52 -13.24
CA LYS A 260 -16.81 -20.82 -13.23
C LYS A 260 -17.74 -22.03 -13.27
N ARG A 261 -18.99 -21.89 -12.85
CA ARG A 261 -20.00 -22.96 -12.90
C ARG A 261 -20.54 -23.23 -14.30
N HIS A 262 -19.99 -22.59 -15.35
CA HIS A 262 -20.28 -22.82 -16.77
C HIS A 262 -21.78 -22.86 -17.13
N ARG A 263 -22.60 -22.10 -16.42
CA ARG A 263 -24.01 -21.92 -16.80
C ARG A 263 -24.06 -20.83 -17.86
N GLN A 264 -24.88 -21.01 -18.89
CA GLN A 264 -25.17 -19.93 -19.83
C GLN A 264 -25.89 -18.81 -19.06
N ILE A 265 -25.30 -17.62 -19.07
CA ILE A 265 -25.83 -16.43 -18.40
C ILE A 265 -25.95 -15.33 -19.45
N PHE A 266 -27.04 -14.58 -19.39
CA PHE A 266 -27.28 -13.39 -20.22
C PHE A 266 -27.00 -12.12 -19.39
N MET A 267 -26.74 -11.00 -20.05
CA MET A 267 -26.46 -9.71 -19.39
C MET A 267 -27.60 -9.27 -18.46
N ARG A 268 -28.85 -9.56 -18.82
CA ARG A 268 -30.02 -9.33 -17.95
C ARG A 268 -29.92 -10.11 -16.64
N ASN A 269 -29.52 -11.38 -16.70
CA ASN A 269 -29.42 -12.24 -15.52
C ASN A 269 -28.38 -11.68 -14.54
N TRP A 270 -27.31 -11.06 -15.03
CA TRP A 270 -26.31 -10.41 -14.19
C TRP A 270 -26.86 -9.21 -13.42
N ARG A 271 -27.78 -8.43 -14.03
CA ARG A 271 -28.51 -7.35 -13.33
C ARG A 271 -29.36 -7.90 -12.19
N GLU A 272 -30.16 -8.93 -12.47
CA GLU A 272 -31.01 -9.57 -11.45
C GLU A 272 -30.18 -10.20 -10.32
N LYS A 273 -29.01 -10.75 -10.65
CA LYS A 273 -28.07 -11.31 -9.67
C LYS A 273 -27.38 -10.24 -8.82
N LEU A 274 -27.06 -9.07 -9.39
CA LEU A 274 -26.56 -7.93 -8.60
C LEU A 274 -27.60 -7.48 -7.58
N ASP A 275 -28.87 -7.37 -7.99
CA ASP A 275 -29.94 -6.94 -7.08
C ASP A 275 -30.17 -7.93 -5.96
N ALA A 276 -30.24 -9.23 -6.29
CA ALA A 276 -30.33 -10.29 -5.29
C ALA A 276 -29.12 -10.30 -4.35
N PHE A 277 -27.92 -10.03 -4.87
CA PHE A 277 -26.70 -9.94 -4.06
C PHE A 277 -26.75 -8.77 -3.08
N LEU A 278 -27.13 -7.57 -3.54
CA LEU A 278 -27.24 -6.39 -2.68
C LEU A 278 -28.31 -6.59 -1.60
N GLN A 279 -29.47 -7.13 -1.98
CA GLN A 279 -30.57 -7.43 -1.06
C GLN A 279 -30.15 -8.45 0.01
N PHE A 280 -29.46 -9.53 -0.40
CA PHE A 280 -28.98 -10.56 0.51
C PHE A 280 -27.97 -10.02 1.54
N ASN A 281 -27.21 -8.99 1.17
CA ASN A 281 -26.26 -8.32 2.06
C ASN A 281 -26.88 -7.13 2.83
N GLU A 282 -28.22 -7.04 2.88
CA GLU A 282 -28.96 -6.01 3.59
C GLU A 282 -28.56 -4.58 3.17
N ARG A 283 -28.26 -4.40 1.88
CA ARG A 283 -27.92 -3.09 1.30
C ARG A 283 -29.11 -2.48 0.60
N ASP A 284 -29.20 -1.15 0.69
CA ASP A 284 -30.17 -0.39 -0.09
C ASP A 284 -29.86 -0.49 -1.58
N ILE A 285 -30.91 -0.69 -2.38
CA ILE A 285 -30.81 -0.87 -3.82
C ILE A 285 -31.39 0.34 -4.51
N LEU A 286 -30.60 0.96 -5.38
CA LEU A 286 -31.06 2.04 -6.25
C LEU A 286 -32.16 1.51 -7.20
N GLN A 287 -33.37 2.06 -7.07
CA GLN A 287 -34.55 1.70 -7.86
C GLN A 287 -34.76 2.59 -9.11
N ASP A 288 -34.10 3.74 -9.15
CA ASP A 288 -34.22 4.72 -10.23
C ASP A 288 -32.84 5.09 -10.84
N ALA A 289 -32.80 6.07 -11.73
CA ALA A 289 -31.55 6.49 -12.40
C ALA A 289 -30.71 7.49 -11.57
N GLY A 290 -31.17 7.88 -10.38
CA GLY A 290 -30.69 9.04 -9.64
C GLY A 290 -31.26 10.35 -10.18
N LYS A 291 -30.95 11.45 -9.49
CA LYS A 291 -31.45 12.80 -9.79
C LYS A 291 -30.50 13.63 -10.65
N VAL A 292 -29.23 13.24 -10.75
CA VAL A 292 -28.18 14.02 -11.40
C VAL A 292 -27.51 13.18 -12.48
N THR A 293 -27.34 13.76 -13.67
CA THR A 293 -26.61 13.11 -14.76
C THR A 293 -25.11 13.31 -14.61
N LYS A 294 -24.33 12.36 -15.15
CA LYS A 294 -22.87 12.42 -15.11
C LYS A 294 -22.31 13.71 -15.73
N ALA A 295 -22.86 14.14 -16.86
CA ALA A 295 -22.44 15.38 -17.53
C ALA A 295 -22.67 16.63 -16.67
N VAL A 296 -23.78 16.69 -15.93
CA VAL A 296 -24.06 17.80 -15.01
C VAL A 296 -23.10 17.76 -13.82
N ALA A 297 -22.88 16.58 -13.23
CA ALA A 297 -21.95 16.43 -12.12
C ALA A 297 -20.51 16.81 -12.49
N ASP A 298 -20.02 16.36 -13.66
CA ASP A 298 -18.67 16.67 -14.13
C ASP A 298 -18.51 18.17 -14.42
N ARG A 299 -19.53 18.83 -14.98
CA ARG A 299 -19.50 20.27 -15.20
C ARG A 299 -19.38 21.03 -13.88
N LEU A 300 -20.22 20.69 -12.89
CA LEU A 300 -20.19 21.31 -11.56
C LEU A 300 -18.83 21.09 -10.88
N ALA A 301 -18.27 19.88 -10.95
CA ALA A 301 -16.97 19.57 -10.39
C ALA A 301 -15.83 20.37 -11.06
N PHE A 302 -15.89 20.57 -12.38
CA PHE A 302 -14.91 21.39 -13.09
C PHE A 302 -15.03 22.88 -12.74
N GLU A 303 -16.24 23.41 -12.60
CA GLU A 303 -16.46 24.79 -12.16
C GLU A 303 -15.84 25.02 -10.77
N GLN A 304 -16.05 24.08 -9.83
CA GLN A 304 -15.43 24.12 -8.51
C GLN A 304 -13.90 23.97 -8.59
N TYR A 305 -13.39 23.11 -9.48
CA TYR A 305 -11.95 22.92 -9.66
C TYR A 305 -11.27 24.20 -10.14
N ASP A 306 -11.88 24.89 -11.09
CA ASP A 306 -11.30 26.12 -11.63
C ASP A 306 -11.24 27.21 -10.54
N ILE A 307 -12.24 27.29 -9.64
CA ILE A 307 -12.21 28.18 -8.46
C ILE A 307 -11.08 27.77 -7.49
N PHE A 308 -11.04 26.51 -7.09
CA PHE A 308 -10.03 25.97 -6.17
C PHE A 308 -8.60 26.17 -6.70
N HIS A 309 -8.37 25.84 -7.97
CA HIS A 309 -7.07 25.98 -8.60
C HIS A 309 -6.57 27.43 -8.58
N GLN A 310 -7.45 28.40 -8.85
CA GLN A 310 -7.11 29.82 -8.75
C GLN A 310 -6.77 30.24 -7.31
N GLN A 311 -7.45 29.68 -6.30
CA GLN A 311 -7.12 29.92 -4.89
C GLN A 311 -5.76 29.32 -4.52
N CYS A 312 -5.46 28.10 -4.97
CA CYS A 312 -4.15 27.47 -4.77
C CYS A 312 -3.02 28.31 -5.36
N LEU A 313 -3.15 28.76 -6.62
CA LEU A 313 -2.14 29.60 -7.27
C LEU A 313 -1.91 30.92 -6.51
N LYS A 314 -2.97 31.55 -6.01
CA LYS A 314 -2.86 32.77 -5.18
C LYS A 314 -2.16 32.52 -3.86
N ASN A 315 -2.44 31.38 -3.21
CA ASN A 315 -1.81 31.01 -1.95
C ASN A 315 -0.34 30.65 -2.15
N GLU A 316 0.01 29.92 -3.21
CA GLU A 316 1.39 29.60 -3.59
C GLU A 316 2.19 30.86 -3.87
N ALA A 317 1.67 31.77 -4.71
CA ALA A 317 2.32 33.05 -4.99
C ALA A 317 2.50 33.91 -3.74
N ARG A 318 1.55 33.87 -2.80
CA ARG A 318 1.66 34.58 -1.52
C ARG A 318 2.73 33.95 -0.62
N GLN A 319 2.83 32.63 -0.59
CA GLN A 319 3.82 31.92 0.20
C GLN A 319 5.23 32.15 -0.34
N GLU A 320 5.43 32.06 -1.65
CA GLU A 320 6.71 32.38 -2.31
C GLU A 320 7.15 33.82 -1.98
N ALA A 321 6.24 34.80 -2.04
CA ALA A 321 6.56 36.18 -1.67
C ALA A 321 6.96 36.35 -0.19
N LEU A 322 6.40 35.55 0.72
CA LEU A 322 6.76 35.56 2.15
C LEU A 322 8.11 34.88 2.39
N ASP A 323 8.39 33.80 1.68
CA ASP A 323 9.66 33.07 1.77
C ASP A 323 10.81 33.91 1.20
N ASP A 324 10.58 34.60 0.07
CA ASP A 324 11.52 35.56 -0.51
C ASP A 324 11.82 36.72 0.45
N ASP A 325 10.81 37.29 1.11
CA ASP A 325 10.99 38.35 2.12
C ASP A 325 11.75 37.83 3.37
N ALA A 326 11.47 36.61 3.80
CA ALA A 326 12.17 35.99 4.92
C ALA A 326 13.65 35.74 4.61
N ASP A 327 13.96 35.29 3.40
CA ASP A 327 15.34 35.07 2.97
C ASP A 327 16.09 36.39 2.73
N LEU A 328 15.45 37.40 2.15
CA LEU A 328 16.02 38.75 2.04
C LEU A 328 16.38 39.32 3.42
N LYS A 329 15.52 39.13 4.43
CA LYS A 329 15.78 39.54 5.83
C LYS A 329 16.94 38.79 6.47
N LYS A 330 17.16 37.51 6.14
CA LYS A 330 18.34 36.75 6.60
C LYS A 330 19.61 37.26 5.95
N TYR A 331 19.60 37.53 4.64
CA TYR A 331 20.75 38.11 3.93
C TYR A 331 21.16 39.46 4.53
N LEU A 332 20.21 40.37 4.73
CA LEU A 332 20.46 41.69 5.33
C LEU A 332 20.93 41.65 6.80
N LYS A 333 20.65 40.56 7.52
CA LYS A 333 21.16 40.34 8.89
C LYS A 333 22.59 39.79 8.93
N ASN A 334 23.03 39.10 7.88
CA ASN A 334 24.37 38.52 7.79
C ASN A 334 25.42 39.50 7.21
N GLU A 335 24.99 40.64 6.66
CA GLU A 335 25.87 41.74 6.19
C GLU A 335 26.18 42.80 7.27
N LYS A 336 25.71 42.62 8.51
CA LYS A 336 26.10 43.40 9.68
C LYS A 336 26.93 42.56 10.63
#